data_AF-A0AA48GX03-F1
#
_entry.id   AF-A0AA48GX03-F1
#
_cell.length_a   1.000
_cell.length_b   1.000
_cell.length_c   1.000
_cell.angle_alpha   90.00
_cell.angle_beta   90.00
_cell.angle_gamma   90.00
#
_symmetry.space_group_name_H-M   'P 1'
#
loop_
_entity.id
_entity.type
_entity.pdbx_description
1 polymer ?
#
loop_
_entity_poly.entity_id
_entity_poly.type
_entity_poly.pdbx_seq_one_letter_code
_entity_poly.pdbx_strand_id
1 'polypeptide(L)'
;MVPSTAPVTPRIARENLCMMPSTRLIARQWAKHGSCMTKRPETYFAVTRVLWESLRIPDYDRISREEGLTAGRIRQAFADANPGWSAAQIGVQLNERSWLEELRLCYGPRFRPTRCDDRRYGARDNASAKIWRGL
;
A
#
# COMPACT_ATOMS: atom_id res chain seq x y z
N MET A 1 -24.09 -0.03 -5.06
CA MET A 1 -23.93 -1.49 -4.86
C MET A 1 -24.04 -1.75 -3.37
N VAL A 2 -24.85 -2.72 -2.94
CA VAL A 2 -24.97 -3.09 -1.52
C VAL A 2 -23.76 -3.94 -1.11
N PRO A 3 -23.13 -3.70 0.06
CA PRO A 3 -21.99 -4.48 0.52
C PRO A 3 -22.32 -5.98 0.66
N SER A 4 -21.42 -6.85 0.19
CA SER A 4 -21.55 -8.30 0.36
C SER A 4 -21.35 -8.74 1.81
N THR A 5 -22.13 -9.72 2.25
CA THR A 5 -22.02 -10.38 3.57
C THR A 5 -21.26 -11.70 3.52
N ALA A 6 -20.75 -12.10 2.35
CA ALA A 6 -20.01 -13.35 2.19
C ALA A 6 -18.79 -13.39 3.14
N PRO A 7 -18.56 -14.47 3.89
CA PRO A 7 -17.44 -14.53 4.83
C PRO A 7 -16.10 -14.83 4.13
N VAL A 8 -15.00 -14.40 4.74
CA VAL A 8 -13.67 -14.90 4.39
C VAL A 8 -13.48 -16.27 5.05
N THR A 9 -13.34 -17.32 4.24
CA THR A 9 -13.09 -18.67 4.76
C THR A 9 -11.65 -18.83 5.23
N PRO A 10 -11.34 -19.80 6.11
CA PRO A 10 -9.96 -20.09 6.51
C PRO A 10 -9.02 -20.41 5.33
N ARG A 11 -9.55 -21.02 4.26
CA ARG A 11 -8.78 -21.28 3.03
C ARG A 11 -8.35 -19.97 2.37
N ILE A 12 -9.30 -19.06 2.13
CA ILE A 12 -9.01 -17.74 1.55
C ILE A 12 -8.03 -16.97 2.43
N ALA A 13 -8.19 -17.02 3.76
CA ALA A 13 -7.25 -16.36 4.66
C ALA A 13 -5.82 -16.90 4.51
N ARG A 14 -5.64 -18.23 4.53
CA ARG A 14 -4.31 -18.86 4.37
C ARG A 14 -3.63 -18.47 3.05
N GLU A 15 -4.37 -18.47 1.95
CA GLU A 15 -3.85 -18.11 0.62
C GLU A 15 -3.35 -16.65 0.52
N ASN A 16 -3.74 -15.76 1.44
CA ASN A 16 -3.40 -14.34 1.39
C ASN A 16 -2.42 -13.88 2.50
N LEU A 17 -1.94 -14.79 3.35
CA LEU A 17 -1.07 -14.45 4.47
C LEU A 17 0.28 -13.85 4.06
N CYS A 18 0.82 -14.23 2.90
CA CYS A 18 2.07 -13.67 2.38
C CYS A 18 1.99 -12.16 2.07
N MET A 19 0.79 -11.64 1.82
CA MET A 19 0.57 -10.21 1.56
C MET A 19 0.02 -9.47 2.78
N MET A 20 -0.74 -10.18 3.62
CA MET A 20 -1.42 -9.63 4.79
C MET A 20 -1.17 -10.53 5.99
N PRO A 21 -0.29 -10.15 6.94
CA PRO A 21 0.28 -11.06 7.93
C PRO A 21 -0.68 -11.40 9.10
N SER A 22 -2.00 -11.28 8.92
CA SER A 22 -2.99 -11.55 9.96
C SER A 22 -4.33 -11.95 9.35
N THR A 23 -4.88 -13.09 9.80
CA THR A 23 -6.20 -13.56 9.38
C THR A 23 -7.31 -12.58 9.79
N ARG A 24 -7.20 -11.95 10.96
CA ARG A 24 -8.12 -10.89 11.42
C ARG A 24 -8.03 -9.66 10.53
N LEU A 25 -6.82 -9.27 10.10
CA LEU A 25 -6.63 -8.17 9.15
C LEU A 25 -7.32 -8.50 7.82
N ILE A 26 -7.07 -9.68 7.25
CA ILE A 26 -7.67 -10.13 5.99
C ILE A 26 -9.20 -10.05 6.06
N ALA A 27 -9.81 -10.62 7.11
CA ALA A 27 -11.26 -10.58 7.29
C ALA A 27 -11.82 -9.15 7.40
N ARG A 28 -11.12 -8.27 8.14
CA ARG A 28 -11.52 -6.87 8.31
C ARG A 28 -11.41 -6.08 7.00
N GLN A 29 -10.37 -6.32 6.21
CA GLN A 29 -10.16 -5.63 4.94
C GLN A 29 -11.24 -6.00 3.92
N TRP A 30 -11.63 -7.27 3.87
CA TRP A 30 -12.81 -7.69 3.11
C TRP A 30 -14.08 -6.99 3.61
N ALA A 31 -14.40 -7.12 4.90
CA ALA A 31 -15.67 -6.61 5.44
C ALA A 31 -15.82 -5.09 5.27
N LYS A 32 -14.72 -4.34 5.48
CA LYS A 32 -14.71 -2.88 5.44
C LYS A 32 -14.56 -2.30 4.03
N HIS A 33 -13.87 -2.98 3.13
CA HIS A 33 -13.47 -2.40 1.83
C HIS A 33 -13.84 -3.30 0.64
N GLY A 34 -13.49 -4.58 0.68
CA GLY A 34 -13.72 -5.49 -0.44
C GLY A 34 -15.21 -5.75 -0.72
N SER A 35 -16.04 -5.84 0.33
CA SER A 35 -17.48 -6.11 0.25
C SER A 35 -18.25 -5.09 -0.58
N CYS A 36 -17.75 -3.85 -0.67
CA CYS A 36 -18.32 -2.78 -1.49
C CYS A 36 -17.88 -2.82 -2.97
N MET A 37 -16.80 -3.54 -3.28
CA MET A 37 -16.19 -3.59 -4.63
C MET A 37 -16.71 -4.78 -5.46
N THR A 38 -17.03 -5.89 -4.82
CA THR A 38 -17.46 -7.13 -5.48
C THR A 38 -18.31 -7.97 -4.53
N LYS A 39 -19.10 -8.90 -5.10
CA LYS A 39 -19.90 -9.84 -4.33
C LYS A 39 -19.07 -10.95 -3.67
N ARG A 40 -17.88 -11.24 -4.23
CA ARG A 40 -17.09 -12.43 -3.88
C ARG A 40 -15.74 -12.07 -3.25
N PRO A 41 -15.41 -12.59 -2.05
CA PRO A 41 -14.11 -12.39 -1.43
C PRO A 41 -12.95 -12.87 -2.33
N GLU A 42 -13.12 -13.98 -3.05
CA GLU A 42 -12.07 -14.51 -3.91
C GLU A 42 -11.66 -13.52 -5.01
N THR A 43 -12.64 -12.81 -5.59
CA THR A 43 -12.37 -11.80 -6.62
C THR A 43 -11.56 -10.62 -6.05
N TYR A 44 -11.92 -10.14 -4.85
CA TYR A 44 -11.21 -9.03 -4.20
C TYR A 44 -9.75 -9.41 -3.90
N PHE A 45 -9.52 -10.61 -3.36
CA PHE A 45 -8.18 -11.06 -3.02
C PHE A 45 -7.37 -11.44 -4.26
N ALA A 46 -7.98 -11.96 -5.33
CA ALA A 46 -7.30 -12.22 -6.60
C ALA A 46 -6.77 -10.92 -7.23
N VAL A 47 -7.59 -9.86 -7.26
CA VAL A 47 -7.14 -8.55 -7.76
C VAL A 47 -6.04 -7.97 -6.87
N THR A 48 -6.22 -8.02 -5.54
CA THR A 48 -5.20 -7.55 -4.59
C THR A 48 -3.86 -8.27 -4.81
N ARG A 49 -3.90 -9.57 -5.08
CA ARG A 49 -2.70 -10.38 -5.36
C ARG A 49 -1.99 -9.97 -6.63
N VAL A 50 -2.72 -9.82 -7.73
CA VAL A 50 -2.16 -9.34 -9.00
C VAL A 50 -1.48 -7.99 -8.81
N LEU A 51 -2.10 -7.08 -8.06
CA LEU A 51 -1.50 -5.78 -7.77
C LEU A 51 -0.24 -5.93 -6.92
N TRP A 52 -0.29 -6.68 -5.83
CA TRP A 52 0.86 -6.89 -4.93
C TRP A 52 2.05 -7.51 -5.65
N GLU A 53 1.83 -8.58 -6.41
CA GLU A 53 2.88 -9.31 -7.14
C GLU A 53 3.50 -8.49 -8.28
N SER A 54 2.80 -7.46 -8.76
CA SER A 54 3.34 -6.54 -9.77
C SER A 54 4.33 -5.51 -9.21
N LEU A 55 4.42 -5.38 -7.89
CA LEU A 55 5.23 -4.36 -7.23
C LEU A 55 6.61 -4.90 -6.85
N ARG A 56 7.63 -4.10 -7.11
CA ARG A 56 8.99 -4.26 -6.61
C ARG A 56 9.18 -3.34 -5.42
N ILE A 57 9.41 -3.92 -4.25
CA ILE A 57 9.71 -3.14 -3.04
C ILE A 57 11.17 -2.67 -3.13
N PRO A 58 11.46 -1.36 -3.09
CA PRO A 58 12.82 -0.84 -3.07
C PRO A 58 13.59 -1.31 -1.83
N ASP A 59 14.92 -1.26 -1.90
CA ASP A 59 15.79 -1.43 -0.73
C ASP A 59 15.68 -0.21 0.21
N TYR A 60 14.63 -0.24 1.04
CA TYR A 60 14.38 0.78 2.04
C TYR A 60 15.35 0.73 3.22
N ASP A 61 16.06 -0.38 3.47
CA ASP A 61 17.13 -0.38 4.47
C ASP A 61 18.28 0.51 4.02
N ARG A 62 18.73 0.36 2.76
CA ARG A 62 19.77 1.25 2.19
C ARG A 62 19.35 2.71 2.22
N ILE A 63 18.14 3.02 1.77
CA ILE A 63 17.63 4.41 1.70
C ILE A 63 17.45 5.00 3.10
N SER A 64 17.11 4.18 4.10
CA SER A 64 16.98 4.65 5.48
C SER A 64 18.25 5.32 5.99
N ARG A 65 19.42 5.00 5.42
CA ARG A 65 20.76 5.47 5.82
C ARG A 65 21.20 6.74 5.10
N GLU A 66 20.43 7.22 4.12
CA GLU A 66 20.74 8.46 3.42
C GLU A 66 20.59 9.67 4.37
N GLU A 67 21.58 10.56 4.37
CA GLU A 67 21.50 11.80 5.13
C GLU A 67 20.39 12.70 4.56
N GLY A 68 19.61 13.31 5.45
CA GLY A 68 18.53 14.21 5.03
C GLY A 68 17.38 13.52 4.28
N LEU A 69 17.13 12.23 4.54
CA LEU A 69 16.02 11.49 3.91
C LEU A 69 14.69 12.27 3.99
N THR A 70 13.99 12.35 2.86
CA THR A 70 12.71 13.04 2.74
C THR A 70 11.59 12.12 2.24
N ALA A 71 10.34 12.52 2.44
CA ALA A 71 9.19 11.81 1.87
C ALA A 71 9.25 11.77 0.33
N GLY A 72 9.74 12.83 -0.33
CA GLY A 72 9.94 12.84 -1.79
C GLY A 72 10.95 11.79 -2.24
N ARG A 73 12.05 11.62 -1.50
CA ARG A 73 13.05 10.59 -1.79
C ARG A 73 12.49 9.17 -1.64
N ILE A 74 11.65 8.93 -0.64
CA ILE A 74 10.94 7.65 -0.42
C ILE A 74 10.02 7.32 -1.61
N ARG A 75 9.28 8.31 -2.13
CA ARG A 75 8.44 8.16 -3.33
C ARG A 75 9.26 7.87 -4.56
N GLN A 76 10.33 8.64 -4.76
CA GLN A 76 11.19 8.48 -5.93
C GLN A 76 11.79 7.09 -5.97
N ALA A 77 12.28 6.58 -4.84
CA ALA A 77 12.79 5.21 -4.76
C ALA A 77 11.76 4.15 -5.19
N PHE A 78 10.49 4.34 -4.82
CA PHE A 78 9.42 3.44 -5.24
C PHE A 78 9.15 3.54 -6.74
N ALA A 79 9.09 4.76 -7.28
CA ALA A 79 8.89 4.99 -8.71
C ALA A 79 10.06 4.41 -9.55
N ASP A 80 11.30 4.59 -9.10
CA ASP A 80 12.50 4.06 -9.76
C ASP A 80 12.48 2.53 -9.85
N ALA A 81 12.01 1.86 -8.79
CA ALA A 81 11.90 0.40 -8.75
C ALA A 81 10.71 -0.14 -9.60
N ASN A 82 9.72 0.70 -9.91
CA ASN A 82 8.47 0.29 -10.53
C ASN A 82 8.16 1.12 -11.80
N PRO A 83 8.70 0.74 -12.97
CA PRO A 83 8.39 1.37 -14.25
C PRO A 83 6.87 1.45 -14.48
N GLY A 84 6.38 2.65 -14.80
CA GLY A 84 4.95 2.95 -14.93
C GLY A 84 4.33 3.61 -13.69
N TRP A 85 5.08 3.72 -12.59
CA TRP A 85 4.75 4.56 -11.44
C TRP A 85 5.51 5.88 -11.49
N SER A 86 4.87 6.94 -10.99
CA SER A 86 5.50 8.23 -10.72
C SER A 86 5.30 8.66 -9.27
N ALA A 87 6.16 9.53 -8.76
CA ALA A 87 6.12 10.00 -7.37
C ALA A 87 4.73 10.54 -6.96
N ALA A 88 4.03 11.21 -7.87
CA ALA A 88 2.70 11.78 -7.63
C ALA A 88 1.60 10.74 -7.37
N GLN A 89 1.86 9.46 -7.64
CA GLN A 89 0.94 8.33 -7.48
C GLN A 89 1.19 7.55 -6.18
N ILE A 90 2.22 7.95 -5.42
CA ILE A 90 2.68 7.30 -4.21
C ILE A 90 2.52 8.30 -3.06
N GLY A 91 1.66 7.96 -2.10
CA GLY A 91 1.51 8.68 -0.85
C GLY A 91 2.48 8.16 0.21
N VAL A 92 2.94 9.06 1.07
CA VAL A 92 3.82 8.77 2.21
C VAL A 92 3.14 9.30 3.45
N GLN A 93 2.86 8.41 4.39
CA GLN A 93 2.32 8.75 5.70
C GLN A 93 3.44 8.64 6.72
N LEU A 94 3.68 9.75 7.42
CA LEU A 94 4.64 9.84 8.50
C LEU A 94 3.89 10.09 9.80
N ASN A 95 4.41 9.56 10.90
CA ASN A 95 3.96 9.95 12.22
C ASN A 95 4.50 11.31 12.64
N GLU A 96 4.09 11.77 13.82
CA GLU A 96 4.51 13.07 14.39
C GLU A 96 6.04 13.18 14.58
N ARG A 97 6.74 12.05 14.70
CA ARG A 97 8.20 11.96 14.83
C ARG A 97 8.92 11.70 13.50
N SER A 98 8.20 11.90 12.39
CA SER A 98 8.68 11.72 11.01
C SER A 98 9.03 10.28 10.62
N TRP A 99 8.60 9.27 11.38
CA TRP A 99 8.79 7.87 10.98
C TRP A 99 7.76 7.45 9.94
N LEU A 100 8.21 6.72 8.92
CA LEU A 100 7.36 6.12 7.89
C LEU A 100 6.42 5.08 8.53
N GLU A 101 5.12 5.28 8.36
CA GLU A 101 4.09 4.34 8.81
C GLU A 101 3.43 3.58 7.65
N GLU A 102 3.20 4.27 6.53
CA GLU A 102 2.44 3.69 5.41
C GLU A 102 2.87 4.31 4.08
N LEU A 103 3.01 3.45 3.07
CA LEU A 103 3.00 3.85 1.67
C LEU A 103 1.60 3.63 1.10
N ARG A 104 1.05 4.65 0.43
CA ARG A 104 -0.27 4.58 -0.21
C ARG A 104 -0.14 4.61 -1.72
N LEU A 105 -0.51 3.53 -2.39
CA LEU A 105 -0.48 3.46 -3.84
C LEU A 105 -1.85 3.82 -4.42
N CYS A 106 -1.92 4.87 -5.22
CA CYS A 106 -3.19 5.40 -5.73
C CYS A 106 -3.52 4.81 -7.10
N TYR A 107 -4.67 4.14 -7.20
CA TYR A 107 -5.18 3.55 -8.42
C TYR A 107 -6.49 4.20 -8.85
N GLY A 108 -6.69 4.33 -10.16
CA GLY A 108 -7.98 4.64 -10.74
C GLY A 108 -8.91 3.41 -10.79
N PRO A 109 -10.17 3.57 -11.25
CA PRO A 109 -11.17 2.49 -11.29
C PRO A 109 -10.77 1.28 -12.16
N ARG A 110 -9.83 1.46 -13.09
CA ARG A 110 -9.28 0.40 -13.95
C ARG A 110 -7.95 -0.15 -13.45
N PHE A 111 -7.63 0.08 -12.19
CA PHE A 111 -6.37 -0.35 -11.55
C PHE A 111 -5.10 0.13 -12.26
N ARG A 112 -5.19 1.27 -12.95
CA ARG A 112 -4.02 1.99 -13.45
C ARG A 112 -3.54 2.99 -12.40
N PRO A 113 -2.22 3.13 -12.18
CA PRO A 113 -1.68 4.16 -11.30
C PRO A 113 -2.26 5.53 -11.65
N THR A 114 -2.65 6.30 -10.65
CA THR A 114 -3.20 7.64 -10.80
C THR A 114 -2.69 8.56 -9.70
N ARG A 115 -2.74 9.87 -9.92
CA ARG A 115 -2.30 10.84 -8.93
C ARG A 115 -3.09 10.65 -7.62
N CYS A 116 -2.39 10.67 -6.49
CA CYS A 116 -3.04 10.74 -5.20
C CYS A 116 -3.71 12.10 -4.99
N ASP A 117 -4.85 12.12 -4.29
CA ASP A 117 -5.37 13.36 -3.71
C ASP A 117 -4.57 13.74 -2.46
N ASP A 118 -4.74 14.96 -1.97
CA ASP A 118 -3.88 15.51 -0.91
C ASP A 118 -3.90 14.66 0.36
N ARG A 119 -5.08 14.11 0.70
CA ARG A 119 -5.23 13.22 1.86
C ARG A 119 -4.46 11.91 1.71
N ARG A 120 -4.45 11.31 0.51
CA ARG A 120 -3.69 10.08 0.26
C ARG A 120 -2.21 10.38 0.04
N TYR A 121 -1.87 11.52 -0.55
CA TYR A 121 -0.49 11.93 -0.80
C TYR A 121 0.27 12.09 0.51
N GLY A 122 -0.33 12.71 1.53
CA GLY A 122 0.28 12.82 2.86
C GLY A 122 1.41 13.86 2.90
N ALA A 123 2.56 13.47 3.48
CA ALA A 123 3.67 14.38 3.73
C ALA A 123 4.20 15.04 2.44
N ARG A 124 4.50 16.34 2.47
CA ARG A 124 5.12 17.06 1.35
C ARG A 124 6.51 16.50 1.02
N ASP A 125 6.99 16.71 -0.20
CA ASP A 125 8.22 16.06 -0.67
C ASP A 125 9.48 16.50 0.10
N ASN A 126 9.49 17.72 0.62
CA ASN A 126 10.59 18.24 1.44
C ASN A 126 10.47 17.90 2.93
N ALA A 127 9.42 17.19 3.36
CA ALA A 127 9.29 16.77 4.74
C ALA A 127 10.37 15.74 5.08
N SER A 128 11.10 15.96 6.18
CA SER A 128 12.06 14.98 6.70
C SER A 128 11.33 13.67 7.03
N ALA A 129 11.99 12.55 6.75
CA ALA A 129 11.46 11.22 6.98
C ALA A 129 12.52 10.31 7.59
N LYS A 130 12.06 9.34 8.38
CA LYS A 130 12.86 8.27 8.96
C LYS A 130 12.21 6.94 8.63
N ILE A 131 13.00 5.93 8.31
CA ILE A 131 12.50 4.57 8.11
C ILE A 131 13.05 3.72 9.24
N TRP A 132 12.16 3.00 9.94
CA TRP A 132 12.55 2.09 11.01
C TRP A 132 13.36 0.93 10.42
N ARG A 133 14.53 0.67 11.01
CA ARG A 133 15.51 -0.30 10.49
C ARG A 133 15.43 -1.68 11.15
N GLY A 134 14.39 -1.90 11.97
CA GLY A 134 14.38 -3.04 12.88
C GLY A 134 15.42 -2.90 14.00
N LEU A 135 15.44 -3.90 14.88
CA LEU A 135 16.62 -4.28 15.66
C LEU A 135 17.42 -5.29 14.83
#